data_AF-A0A2P6U4I9-F1
#
_entry.id   AF-A0A2P6U4I9-F1
#
_cell.length_a   1.000
_cell.length_b   1.000
_cell.length_c   1.000
_cell.angle_alpha   90.00
_cell.angle_beta   90.00
_cell.angle_gamma   90.00
#
_symmetry.space_group_name_H-M   'P 1'
#
loop_
_entity.id
_entity.type
_entity.pdbx_description
1 polymer ?
#
loop_
_entity_poly.entity_id
_entity_poly.type
_entity_poly.pdbx_seq_one_letter_code
_entity_poly.pdbx_strand_id
1 'polypeptide(L)'
;MSQGVFQPVGQKRLTNIAVVRMKKHGKRFEIACYKNKVVNWRNGVEKDLDEVLQTTAVFSNVSKGVLAKREDLMAAFGTDDQEAICVRILAEGELQVSDKERKVELDTLFRDVASVLSEKCINPESNRPYTISMLERALKDVHFSVDPKRPAKAQAMEALPLLKSRFPIERARMRLKLLVPLGCKDELLDLVRAQGGALEEQDLIGSSFSLVCLVEPGIFRSVHSFIQTSSGGSGRLEVLALAATVEVDPDAAVAGAAAGMEGLGLGSSAVGSRAPQHHGLQAAAPAGLSTTSGFVAAAAPAAAPAPRAAPRGGAAGGGATVVWPRGPVAELPEEHASRRERFAELDGLQPGWTVELRSRGEGGTIDAVFFSPAGESVGAFANARRQALKASKEAAAA
;
A
#
# COMPACT_ATOMS: atom_id res chain seq x y z
N MET A 1 30.17 -0.80 -58.32
CA MET A 1 30.27 -0.12 -57.01
C MET A 1 28.88 0.36 -56.64
N SER A 2 28.07 -0.47 -55.98
CA SER A 2 26.68 -0.15 -55.63
C SER A 2 26.62 1.00 -54.61
N GLN A 3 25.88 2.05 -54.94
CA GLN A 3 25.73 3.24 -54.09
C GLN A 3 25.16 2.87 -52.71
N GLY A 4 25.78 3.42 -51.66
CA GLY A 4 25.32 3.27 -50.29
C GLY A 4 23.93 3.86 -50.12
N VAL A 5 23.00 3.04 -49.64
CA VAL A 5 21.62 3.45 -49.38
C VAL A 5 21.64 4.47 -48.23
N PHE A 6 21.30 5.73 -48.53
CA PHE A 6 21.08 6.81 -47.55
C PHE A 6 19.69 6.67 -46.89
N GLN A 7 19.38 5.48 -46.39
CA GLN A 7 18.25 5.27 -45.52
C GLN A 7 18.82 4.95 -44.15
N PRO A 8 18.30 5.56 -43.07
CA PRO A 8 18.68 5.15 -41.73
C PRO A 8 18.42 3.64 -41.62
N VAL A 9 19.49 2.88 -41.37
CA VAL A 9 19.44 1.42 -41.25
C VAL A 9 18.31 1.11 -40.28
N GLY A 10 17.35 0.27 -40.69
CA GLY A 10 16.12 -0.05 -39.94
C GLY A 10 16.38 -0.82 -38.65
N GLN A 11 17.23 -0.31 -37.77
CA GLN A 11 17.60 -0.91 -36.50
C GLN A 11 16.54 -0.55 -35.46
N LYS A 12 15.52 -1.39 -35.35
CA LYS A 12 14.53 -1.31 -34.26
C LYS A 12 15.18 -1.77 -32.96
N ARG A 13 15.69 -0.83 -32.16
CA ARG A 13 16.17 -1.10 -30.80
C ARG A 13 14.98 -1.08 -29.84
N LEU A 14 14.80 -2.16 -29.12
CA LEU A 14 13.81 -2.22 -28.05
C LEU A 14 14.35 -1.43 -26.85
N THR A 15 13.74 -0.29 -26.55
CA THR A 15 14.26 0.71 -25.59
C THR A 15 13.88 0.43 -24.13
N ASN A 16 12.81 -0.35 -23.89
CA ASN A 16 12.24 -0.59 -22.57
C ASN A 16 12.29 -2.08 -22.18
N ILE A 17 13.47 -2.68 -22.23
CA ILE A 17 13.69 -4.08 -21.85
C ILE A 17 14.39 -4.17 -20.48
N ALA A 18 13.96 -5.11 -19.65
CA ALA A 18 14.76 -5.69 -18.57
C ALA A 18 15.50 -6.93 -19.08
N VAL A 19 16.77 -7.05 -18.71
CA VAL A 19 17.59 -8.20 -19.08
C VAL A 19 17.76 -9.08 -17.86
N VAL A 20 17.38 -10.36 -17.98
CA VAL A 20 17.75 -11.37 -16.99
C VAL A 20 18.90 -12.17 -17.56
N ARG A 21 19.99 -12.26 -16.81
CA ARG A 21 21.25 -12.89 -17.24
C ARG A 21 21.53 -14.14 -16.43
N MET A 22 22.00 -15.18 -17.11
CA MET A 22 22.48 -16.41 -16.50
C MET A 22 23.82 -16.81 -17.12
N LYS A 23 24.79 -17.19 -16.28
CA LYS A 23 26.08 -17.70 -16.76
C LYS A 23 26.15 -19.19 -16.49
N LYS A 24 26.27 -19.99 -17.55
CA LYS A 24 26.34 -21.46 -17.46
C LYS A 24 27.32 -22.00 -18.49
N HIS A 25 28.12 -23.01 -18.11
CA HIS A 25 29.15 -23.62 -18.98
C HIS A 25 30.09 -22.58 -19.64
N GLY A 26 30.48 -21.54 -18.90
CA GLY A 26 31.36 -20.48 -19.39
C GLY A 26 30.69 -19.48 -20.36
N LYS A 27 29.46 -19.73 -20.82
CA LYS A 27 28.70 -18.87 -21.73
C LYS A 27 27.65 -18.05 -20.97
N ARG A 28 27.27 -16.92 -21.57
CA ARG A 28 26.25 -16.01 -21.04
C ARG A 28 24.98 -16.22 -21.85
N PHE A 29 23.86 -16.35 -21.16
CA PHE A 29 22.53 -16.42 -21.73
C PHE A 29 21.70 -15.31 -21.12
N GLU A 30 20.96 -14.60 -21.96
CA GLU A 30 20.19 -13.43 -21.60
C GLU A 30 18.81 -13.54 -22.23
N ILE A 31 17.79 -13.10 -21.50
CA ILE A 31 16.41 -13.03 -21.98
C ILE A 31 15.90 -11.60 -21.88
N ALA A 32 15.02 -11.24 -22.82
CA ALA A 32 14.38 -9.94 -22.88
C ALA A 32 13.01 -10.00 -22.21
N CYS A 33 12.87 -9.31 -21.07
CA CYS A 33 11.65 -9.30 -20.28
C CYS A 33 11.09 -7.88 -20.12
N TYR A 34 9.83 -7.78 -19.71
CA TYR A 34 9.27 -6.53 -19.22
C TYR A 34 9.71 -6.27 -17.78
N LYS A 35 10.13 -5.04 -17.50
CA LYS A 35 10.77 -4.61 -16.24
C LYS A 35 9.98 -4.97 -14.97
N ASN A 36 8.68 -4.71 -14.95
CA ASN A 36 7.85 -4.91 -13.76
C ASN A 36 7.36 -6.36 -13.61
N LYS A 37 7.44 -7.15 -14.68
CA LYS A 37 6.83 -8.49 -14.76
C LYS A 37 7.74 -9.58 -14.18
N VAL A 38 9.07 -9.39 -14.25
CA VAL A 38 10.04 -10.36 -13.70
C VAL A 38 9.91 -10.56 -12.19
N VAL A 39 9.66 -9.47 -11.44
CA VAL A 39 9.48 -9.55 -9.99
C VAL A 39 8.16 -10.25 -9.65
N ASN A 40 7.08 -9.93 -10.37
CA ASN A 40 5.78 -10.59 -10.22
C ASN A 40 5.84 -12.10 -10.50
N TRP A 41 6.59 -12.49 -11.53
CA TRP A 41 6.84 -13.90 -11.85
C TRP A 41 7.53 -14.63 -10.69
N ARG A 42 8.57 -14.02 -10.10
CA ARG A 42 9.27 -14.60 -8.93
C ARG A 42 8.39 -14.71 -7.69
N ASN A 43 7.47 -13.76 -7.54
CA ASN A 43 6.48 -13.78 -6.47
C ASN A 43 5.29 -14.72 -6.74
N GLY A 44 5.22 -15.32 -7.94
CA GLY A 44 4.15 -16.25 -8.34
C GLY A 44 2.80 -15.58 -8.65
N VAL A 45 2.78 -14.26 -8.84
CA VAL A 45 1.56 -13.48 -9.15
C VAL A 45 1.13 -13.69 -10.60
N GLU A 46 2.09 -13.71 -11.52
CA GLU A 46 1.86 -13.94 -12.95
C GLU A 46 2.42 -15.31 -13.33
N LYS A 47 1.66 -16.07 -14.13
CA LYS A 47 1.98 -17.45 -14.54
C LYS A 47 2.13 -17.63 -16.05
N ASP A 48 1.78 -16.61 -16.83
CA ASP A 48 1.83 -16.66 -18.29
C ASP A 48 3.16 -16.11 -18.80
N LEU A 49 3.89 -16.92 -19.56
CA LEU A 49 5.24 -16.61 -20.02
C LEU A 49 5.28 -15.46 -21.05
N ASP A 50 4.25 -15.39 -21.90
CA ASP A 50 4.13 -14.40 -22.97
C ASP A 50 3.93 -12.96 -22.44
N GLU A 51 3.40 -12.81 -21.23
CA GLU A 51 3.23 -11.50 -20.61
C GLU A 51 4.52 -10.99 -19.95
N VAL A 52 5.39 -11.91 -19.52
CA VAL A 52 6.67 -11.60 -18.87
C VAL A 52 7.77 -11.34 -19.90
N LEU A 53 7.83 -12.16 -20.95
CA LEU A 53 8.85 -12.11 -22.00
C LEU A 53 8.41 -11.18 -23.15
N GLN A 54 9.34 -10.41 -23.70
CA GLN A 54 9.08 -9.71 -24.97
C GLN A 54 9.23 -10.63 -26.19
N THR A 55 10.08 -11.63 -26.06
CA THR A 55 10.38 -12.60 -27.12
C THR A 55 10.80 -13.90 -26.44
N THR A 56 10.31 -15.03 -26.94
CA THR A 56 10.62 -16.37 -26.42
C THR A 56 12.04 -16.86 -26.75
N ALA A 57 12.79 -16.08 -27.53
CA ALA A 57 14.14 -16.41 -27.96
C ALA A 57 15.19 -16.09 -26.88
N VAL A 58 16.17 -16.98 -26.74
CA VAL A 58 17.32 -16.82 -25.83
C VAL A 58 18.48 -16.15 -26.56
N PHE A 59 19.04 -15.11 -25.97
CA PHE A 59 20.14 -14.33 -26.53
C PHE A 59 21.46 -14.66 -25.82
N SER A 60 22.57 -14.54 -26.53
CA SER A 60 23.90 -14.43 -25.91
C SER A 60 24.15 -13.00 -25.41
N ASN A 61 23.54 -12.02 -26.09
CA ASN A 61 23.55 -10.62 -25.69
C ASN A 61 22.29 -9.91 -26.22
N VAL A 62 21.42 -9.44 -25.32
CA VAL A 62 20.16 -8.78 -25.69
C VAL A 62 20.41 -7.40 -26.29
N SER A 63 21.35 -6.62 -25.74
CA SER A 63 21.63 -5.25 -26.23
C SER A 63 22.15 -5.23 -27.67
N LYS A 64 22.86 -6.28 -28.10
CA LYS A 64 23.37 -6.46 -29.46
C LYS A 64 22.45 -7.31 -30.35
N GLY A 65 21.40 -7.91 -29.79
CA GLY A 65 20.48 -8.80 -30.51
C GLY A 65 21.13 -10.09 -31.01
N VAL A 66 22.17 -10.59 -30.34
CA VAL A 66 22.88 -11.82 -30.75
C VAL A 66 22.19 -13.02 -30.13
N LEU A 67 21.59 -13.88 -30.95
CA LEU A 67 20.92 -15.11 -30.52
C LEU A 67 21.92 -16.16 -30.00
N ALA A 68 21.48 -17.00 -29.07
CA ALA A 68 22.25 -18.15 -28.62
C ALA A 68 22.21 -19.27 -29.67
N LYS A 69 23.35 -19.92 -29.91
CA LYS A 69 23.42 -21.08 -30.82
C LYS A 69 22.75 -22.29 -30.17
N ARG A 70 22.10 -23.12 -30.98
CA ARG A 70 21.43 -24.36 -30.52
C ARG A 70 22.39 -25.33 -29.81
N GLU A 71 23.62 -25.44 -30.30
CA GLU A 71 24.70 -26.24 -29.67
C GLU A 71 25.01 -25.76 -28.24
N ASP A 72 25.02 -24.44 -28.05
CA ASP A 72 25.34 -23.81 -26.76
C ASP A 72 24.20 -24.00 -25.75
N LEU A 73 22.96 -23.91 -26.23
CA LEU A 73 21.77 -24.17 -25.43
C LEU A 73 21.71 -25.64 -24.98
N MET A 74 21.99 -26.57 -25.88
CA MET A 74 22.00 -28.00 -25.58
C MET A 74 23.12 -28.37 -24.60
N ALA A 75 24.33 -27.83 -24.78
CA ALA A 75 25.44 -28.02 -23.84
C ALA A 75 25.14 -27.40 -22.46
N ALA A 76 24.45 -26.26 -22.41
CA ALA A 76 24.18 -25.58 -21.15
C ALA A 76 22.98 -26.14 -20.39
N PHE A 77 21.86 -26.39 -21.07
CA PHE A 77 20.57 -26.70 -20.46
C PHE A 77 20.10 -28.14 -20.69
N GLY A 78 20.79 -28.90 -21.56
CA GLY A 78 20.39 -30.25 -21.94
C GLY A 78 19.11 -30.32 -22.77
N THR A 79 18.60 -29.17 -23.23
CA THR A 79 17.40 -29.06 -24.07
C THR A 79 17.61 -27.97 -25.13
N ASP A 80 16.89 -28.07 -26.23
CA ASP A 80 16.77 -27.06 -27.28
C ASP A 80 15.50 -26.22 -27.17
N ASP A 81 14.58 -26.60 -26.28
CA ASP A 81 13.32 -25.88 -26.07
C ASP A 81 13.56 -24.53 -25.38
N GLN A 82 13.33 -23.46 -26.15
CA GLN A 82 13.58 -22.09 -25.72
C GLN A 82 12.65 -21.65 -24.59
N GLU A 83 11.42 -22.14 -24.54
CA GLU A 83 10.45 -21.78 -23.50
C GLU A 83 10.88 -22.35 -22.14
N ALA A 84 11.20 -23.65 -22.08
CA ALA A 84 11.72 -24.28 -20.87
C ALA A 84 13.05 -23.68 -20.41
N ILE A 85 13.89 -23.20 -21.33
CA ILE A 85 15.12 -22.49 -20.99
C ILE A 85 14.81 -21.12 -20.38
N CYS A 86 13.86 -20.36 -20.95
CA CYS A 86 13.47 -19.06 -20.42
C CYS A 86 12.93 -19.17 -18.99
N VAL A 87 12.12 -20.19 -18.67
CA VAL A 87 11.63 -20.44 -17.30
C VAL A 87 12.79 -20.66 -16.34
N ARG A 88 13.78 -21.47 -16.72
CA ARG A 88 14.99 -21.70 -15.91
C ARG A 88 15.81 -20.41 -15.70
N ILE A 89 15.98 -19.61 -16.75
CA ILE A 89 16.69 -18.33 -16.66
C ILE A 89 15.92 -17.32 -15.79
N LEU A 90 14.58 -17.28 -15.84
CA LEU A 90 13.78 -16.40 -14.98
C LEU A 90 13.93 -16.74 -13.50
N ALA A 91 13.97 -18.04 -13.17
CA ALA A 91 14.07 -18.54 -11.80
C ALA A 91 15.49 -18.39 -11.21
N GLU A 92 16.53 -18.83 -11.93
CA GLU A 92 17.91 -18.88 -11.42
C GLU A 92 18.77 -17.69 -11.85
N GLY A 93 18.33 -16.93 -12.86
CA GLY A 93 19.09 -15.82 -13.42
C GLY A 93 19.14 -14.60 -12.51
N GLU A 94 20.07 -13.69 -12.78
CA GLU A 94 20.17 -12.39 -12.12
C GLU A 94 19.44 -11.34 -12.97
N LEU A 95 18.51 -10.60 -12.35
CA LEU A 95 17.84 -9.48 -13.00
C LEU A 95 18.79 -8.29 -13.02
N GLN A 96 19.13 -7.80 -14.21
CA GLN A 96 19.88 -6.57 -14.35
C GLN A 96 18.93 -5.38 -14.20
N VAL A 97 18.93 -4.80 -13.01
CA VAL A 97 18.26 -3.52 -12.74
C VAL A 97 19.08 -2.36 -13.29
N SER A 98 18.40 -1.33 -13.79
CA SER A 98 19.09 -0.10 -14.21
C SER A 98 19.54 0.72 -12.99
N ASP A 99 20.55 1.58 -13.16
CA ASP A 99 21.05 2.42 -12.05
C ASP A 99 19.97 3.33 -11.46
N LYS A 100 19.04 3.80 -12.30
CA LYS A 100 17.90 4.62 -11.87
C LYS A 100 16.92 3.82 -11.02
N GLU A 101 16.56 2.61 -11.46
CA GLU A 101 15.65 1.73 -10.71
C GLU A 101 16.28 1.27 -9.39
N ARG A 102 17.57 0.91 -9.41
CA ARG A 102 18.30 0.56 -8.20
C ARG A 102 18.30 1.72 -7.19
N LYS A 103 18.46 2.96 -7.66
CA LYS A 103 18.38 4.13 -6.80
C LYS A 103 16.98 4.31 -6.20
N VAL A 104 15.93 4.17 -7.02
CA VAL A 104 14.54 4.25 -6.54
C VAL A 104 14.25 3.16 -5.51
N GLU A 105 14.68 1.92 -5.75
CA GLU A 105 14.51 0.80 -4.81
C GLU A 105 15.22 1.07 -3.48
N LEU A 106 16.45 1.57 -3.52
CA LEU A 106 17.20 1.96 -2.32
C LEU A 106 16.53 3.14 -1.60
N ASP A 107 16.07 4.16 -2.31
CA ASP A 107 15.40 5.33 -1.73
C ASP A 107 14.05 4.93 -1.09
N THR A 108 13.28 4.02 -1.72
CA THR A 108 12.05 3.45 -1.16
C THR A 108 12.36 2.65 0.12
N LEU A 109 13.34 1.75 0.07
CA LEU A 109 13.70 0.94 1.24
C LEU A 109 14.25 1.81 2.39
N PHE A 110 14.96 2.89 2.06
CA PHE A 110 15.43 3.87 3.03
C PHE A 110 14.27 4.60 3.71
N ARG A 111 13.24 4.98 2.94
CA ARG A 111 12.00 5.57 3.46
C ARG A 111 11.24 4.58 4.33
N ASP A 112 11.19 3.31 3.95
CA ASP A 112 10.56 2.26 4.75
C ASP A 112 11.27 2.06 6.09
N VAL A 113 12.61 2.09 6.11
CA VAL A 113 13.41 2.05 7.34
C VAL A 113 13.08 3.26 8.24
N ALA A 114 13.02 4.46 7.66
CA ALA A 114 12.65 5.68 8.39
C ALA A 114 11.21 5.61 8.94
N SER A 115 10.26 5.05 8.18
CA SER A 115 8.88 4.82 8.63
C SER A 115 8.85 3.90 9.85
N VAL A 116 9.55 2.76 9.78
CA VAL A 116 9.63 1.81 10.91
C VAL A 116 10.28 2.43 12.14
N LEU A 117 11.26 3.32 11.96
CA LEU A 117 11.86 4.07 13.06
C LEU A 117 10.88 5.08 13.66
N SER A 118 10.10 5.79 12.83
CA SER A 118 9.13 6.79 13.30
C SER A 118 8.05 6.19 14.21
N GLU A 119 7.60 4.97 13.91
CA GLU A 119 6.62 4.25 14.73
C GLU A 119 7.19 3.76 16.07
N LYS A 120 8.51 3.56 16.14
CA LYS A 120 9.16 2.88 17.28
C LYS A 120 10.03 3.78 18.13
N CYS A 121 10.29 5.01 17.69
CA CYS A 121 11.25 5.89 18.33
C CYS A 121 10.58 7.20 18.75
N ILE A 122 10.96 7.68 19.92
CA ILE A 122 10.48 8.93 20.49
C ILE A 122 11.68 9.77 20.92
N ASN A 123 11.44 11.08 21.00
CA ASN A 123 12.35 11.99 21.68
C ASN A 123 12.14 11.83 23.20
N PRO A 124 13.18 11.53 24.00
CA PRO A 124 13.05 11.34 25.45
C PRO A 124 12.62 12.61 26.20
N GLU A 125 12.90 13.80 25.67
CA GLU A 125 12.53 15.06 26.33
C GLU A 125 11.08 15.45 26.09
N SER A 126 10.55 15.20 24.89
CA SER A 126 9.20 15.62 24.51
C SER A 126 8.18 14.48 24.47
N ASN A 127 8.60 13.22 24.56
CA ASN A 127 7.78 12.03 24.37
C ASN A 127 6.97 12.03 23.05
N ARG A 128 7.44 12.78 22.06
CA ARG A 128 6.83 12.88 20.73
C ARG A 128 7.60 12.02 19.72
N PRO A 129 6.89 11.39 18.77
CA PRO A 129 7.54 10.64 17.70
C PRO A 129 8.23 11.59 16.72
N TYR A 130 9.33 11.12 16.12
CA TYR A 130 10.01 11.85 15.06
C TYR A 130 9.27 11.72 13.73
N THR A 131 9.30 12.77 12.92
CA THR A 131 8.77 12.71 11.56
C THR A 131 9.70 11.89 10.65
N ILE A 132 9.12 11.25 9.63
CA ILE A 132 9.86 10.42 8.66
C ILE A 132 10.99 11.24 8.02
N SER A 133 10.73 12.48 7.61
CA SER A 133 11.72 13.36 6.97
C SER A 133 12.91 13.70 7.88
N MET A 134 12.70 13.81 9.19
CA MET A 134 13.80 14.05 10.15
C MET A 134 14.68 12.81 10.29
N LEU A 135 14.07 11.62 10.35
CA LEU A 135 14.79 10.36 10.41
C LEU A 135 15.54 10.05 9.11
N GLU A 136 14.96 10.38 7.95
CA GLU A 136 15.66 10.26 6.66
C GLU A 136 16.95 11.11 6.64
N ARG A 137 16.91 12.34 7.18
CA ARG A 137 18.09 13.20 7.30
C ARG A 137 19.09 12.62 8.30
N ALA A 138 18.62 12.20 9.48
CA ALA A 138 19.48 11.62 10.51
C ALA A 138 20.20 10.35 10.04
N LEU A 139 19.52 9.48 9.30
CA LEU A 139 20.12 8.28 8.70
C LEU A 139 21.19 8.63 7.65
N LYS A 140 20.98 9.70 6.86
CA LYS A 140 21.97 10.20 5.89
C LYS A 140 23.19 10.80 6.57
N ASP A 141 22.99 11.54 7.67
CA ASP A 141 24.06 12.15 8.46
C ASP A 141 24.96 11.12 9.15
N VAL A 142 24.39 9.98 9.54
CA VAL A 142 25.11 8.83 10.10
C VAL A 142 25.71 7.93 8.99
N HIS A 143 25.45 8.25 7.72
CA HIS A 143 25.91 7.49 6.55
C HIS A 143 25.49 6.01 6.61
N PHE A 144 24.27 5.73 7.06
CA PHE A 144 23.75 4.37 7.11
C PHE A 144 23.52 3.82 5.70
N SER A 145 24.09 2.65 5.41
CA SER A 145 23.94 1.96 4.12
C SER A 145 22.86 0.89 4.21
N VAL A 146 21.83 1.01 3.38
CA VAL A 146 20.71 0.06 3.33
C VAL A 146 20.97 -1.11 2.36
N ASP A 147 20.56 -2.31 2.77
CA ASP A 147 20.70 -3.53 1.98
C ASP A 147 19.36 -4.01 1.41
N PRO A 148 19.19 -4.17 0.09
CA PRO A 148 17.93 -4.64 -0.50
C PRO A 148 17.54 -6.08 -0.10
N LYS A 149 18.52 -6.90 0.29
CA LYS A 149 18.31 -8.32 0.64
C LYS A 149 17.72 -8.52 2.04
N ARG A 150 17.85 -7.52 2.92
CA ARG A 150 17.43 -7.62 4.31
C ARG A 150 16.10 -6.86 4.49
N PRO A 151 15.17 -7.33 5.33
CA PRO A 151 13.93 -6.60 5.56
C PRO A 151 14.18 -5.27 6.29
N ALA A 152 13.40 -4.24 5.96
CA ALA A 152 13.53 -2.89 6.53
C ALA A 152 13.48 -2.87 8.07
N LYS A 153 12.67 -3.73 8.69
CA LYS A 153 12.55 -3.85 10.15
C LYS A 153 13.85 -4.28 10.83
N ALA A 154 14.60 -5.21 10.23
CA ALA A 154 15.87 -5.65 10.80
C ALA A 154 16.93 -4.54 10.70
N GLN A 155 16.97 -3.86 9.55
CA GLN A 155 17.88 -2.74 9.32
C GLN A 155 17.60 -1.55 10.25
N ALA A 156 16.33 -1.24 10.51
CA ALA A 156 15.94 -0.20 11.46
C ALA A 156 16.48 -0.48 12.89
N MET A 157 16.49 -1.74 13.32
CA MET A 157 17.01 -2.11 14.65
C MET A 157 18.53 -1.97 14.74
N GLU A 158 19.24 -2.16 13.63
CA GLU A 158 20.70 -1.95 13.52
C GLU A 158 21.06 -0.46 13.43
N ALA A 159 20.20 0.34 12.79
CA ALA A 159 20.39 1.78 12.69
C ALA A 159 20.17 2.52 14.02
N LEU A 160 19.34 1.99 14.92
CA LEU A 160 18.94 2.68 16.15
C LEU A 160 20.10 3.01 17.11
N PRO A 161 21.04 2.09 17.43
CA PRO A 161 22.21 2.41 18.26
C PRO A 161 23.11 3.48 17.62
N LEU A 162 23.28 3.43 16.29
CA LEU A 162 24.08 4.40 15.55
C LEU A 162 23.45 5.79 15.61
N LEU A 163 22.13 5.88 15.48
CA LEU A 163 21.38 7.12 15.63
C LEU A 163 21.46 7.66 17.06
N LYS A 164 21.37 6.80 18.07
CA LYS A 164 21.43 7.17 19.50
C LYS A 164 22.76 7.82 19.91
N SER A 165 23.86 7.51 19.24
CA SER A 165 25.16 8.14 19.54
C SER A 165 25.23 9.62 19.17
N ARG A 166 24.40 10.08 18.22
CA ARG A 166 24.46 11.45 17.67
C ARG A 166 23.20 12.27 17.93
N PHE A 167 22.06 11.61 18.07
CA PHE A 167 20.77 12.23 18.31
C PHE A 167 20.12 11.63 19.56
N PRO A 168 19.36 12.42 20.35
CA PRO A 168 18.64 11.93 21.52
C PRO A 168 17.42 11.12 21.07
N ILE A 169 17.62 9.89 20.60
CA ILE A 169 16.56 9.00 20.12
C ILE A 169 16.50 7.79 21.04
N GLU A 170 15.32 7.55 21.62
CA GLU A 170 15.04 6.37 22.44
C GLU A 170 13.94 5.53 21.79
N ARG A 171 13.95 4.24 22.08
CA ARG A 171 12.86 3.36 21.66
C ARG A 171 11.63 3.67 22.50
N ALA A 172 10.47 3.75 21.87
CA ALA A 172 9.20 3.94 22.53
C ALA A 172 8.96 2.82 23.55
N ARG A 173 8.57 3.22 24.77
CA ARG A 173 8.16 2.31 25.84
C ARG A 173 6.73 1.84 25.58
N MET A 174 6.42 0.61 25.97
CA MET A 174 5.09 0.03 25.92
C MET A 174 4.37 0.31 27.25
N ARG A 175 3.08 0.61 27.17
CA ARG A 175 2.22 0.70 28.34
C ARG A 175 1.54 -0.64 28.56
N LEU A 176 1.87 -1.31 29.66
CA LEU A 176 1.32 -2.61 30.03
C LEU A 176 0.43 -2.47 31.25
N LYS A 177 -0.68 -3.20 31.25
CA LYS A 177 -1.52 -3.46 32.42
C LYS A 177 -1.35 -4.90 32.83
N LEU A 178 -0.85 -5.10 34.04
CA LEU A 178 -0.55 -6.40 34.61
C LEU A 178 -1.55 -6.67 35.73
N LEU A 179 -2.24 -7.80 35.67
CA LEU A 179 -3.15 -8.27 36.71
C LEU A 179 -2.56 -9.54 37.33
N VAL A 180 -2.25 -9.49 38.62
CA VAL A 180 -1.57 -10.58 39.34
C VAL A 180 -2.22 -10.79 40.72
N PRO A 181 -2.28 -12.02 41.26
CA PRO A 181 -2.74 -12.25 42.65
C PRO A 181 -1.85 -11.53 43.70
N LEU A 182 -2.43 -11.18 44.86
CA LEU A 182 -1.73 -10.42 45.91
C LEU A 182 -0.43 -11.05 46.44
N GLY A 183 -0.31 -12.38 46.38
CA GLY A 183 0.88 -13.10 46.88
C GLY A 183 2.17 -12.81 46.09
N CYS A 184 2.07 -12.34 44.85
CA CYS A 184 3.22 -12.09 43.97
C CYS A 184 3.43 -10.60 43.68
N LYS A 185 2.79 -9.70 44.44
CA LYS A 185 2.81 -8.25 44.19
C LYS A 185 4.23 -7.65 44.33
N ASP A 186 4.95 -8.05 45.37
CA ASP A 186 6.23 -7.43 45.74
C ASP A 186 7.33 -7.87 44.76
N GLU A 187 7.33 -9.15 44.41
CA GLU A 187 8.22 -9.71 43.38
C GLU A 187 7.97 -9.09 41.99
N LEU A 188 6.72 -8.82 41.63
CA LEU A 188 6.39 -8.15 40.37
C LEU A 188 6.92 -6.72 40.34
N LEU A 189 6.73 -5.97 41.43
CA LEU A 189 7.21 -4.59 41.55
C LEU A 189 8.74 -4.53 41.50
N ASP A 190 9.42 -5.46 42.15
CA ASP A 190 10.88 -5.53 42.13
C ASP A 190 11.41 -5.92 40.75
N LEU A 191 10.74 -6.84 40.05
CA LEU A 191 11.11 -7.20 38.68
C LEU A 191 10.93 -6.02 37.71
N VAL A 192 9.81 -5.30 37.79
CA VAL A 192 9.58 -4.12 36.92
C VAL A 192 10.58 -3.01 37.21
N ARG A 193 10.90 -2.74 38.48
CA ARG A 193 11.93 -1.74 38.85
C ARG A 193 13.34 -2.16 38.44
N ALA A 194 13.71 -3.41 38.68
CA ALA A 194 15.04 -3.93 38.31
C ALA A 194 15.28 -3.87 36.79
N GLN A 195 14.21 -3.98 36.00
CA GLN A 195 14.24 -3.89 34.55
C GLN A 195 14.04 -2.45 34.03
N GLY A 196 13.99 -1.44 34.90
CA GLY A 196 13.91 -0.03 34.50
C GLY A 196 12.52 0.42 34.01
N GLY A 197 11.46 -0.30 34.37
CA GLY A 197 10.08 0.10 34.09
C GLY A 197 9.62 1.24 34.99
N ALA A 198 8.95 2.25 34.41
CA ALA A 198 8.31 3.31 35.18
C ALA A 198 6.90 2.87 35.58
N LEU A 199 6.57 2.99 36.87
CA LEU A 199 5.26 2.64 37.41
C LEU A 199 4.36 3.88 37.32
N GLU A 200 3.16 3.75 36.73
CA GLU A 200 2.20 4.86 36.66
C GLU A 200 1.09 4.69 37.68
N GLU A 201 0.41 3.54 37.67
CA GLU A 201 -0.83 3.33 38.42
C GLU A 201 -0.81 1.97 39.11
N GLN A 202 -1.27 1.91 40.37
CA GLN A 202 -1.29 0.72 41.20
C GLN A 202 -2.63 0.61 41.92
N ASP A 203 -3.42 -0.39 41.54
CA ASP A 203 -4.75 -0.63 42.10
C ASP A 203 -4.83 -1.99 42.79
N LEU A 204 -5.51 -2.00 43.93
CA LEU A 204 -5.84 -3.20 44.68
C LEU A 204 -7.32 -3.49 44.45
N ILE A 205 -7.61 -4.51 43.64
CA ILE A 205 -8.97 -4.93 43.29
C ILE A 205 -9.25 -6.24 44.03
N GLY A 206 -9.77 -6.15 45.25
CA GLY A 206 -10.12 -7.31 46.08
C GLY A 206 -8.92 -8.21 46.35
N SER A 207 -8.90 -9.40 45.74
CA SER A 207 -7.82 -10.41 45.84
C SER A 207 -6.77 -10.32 44.72
N SER A 208 -6.88 -9.34 43.83
CA SER A 208 -6.00 -9.12 42.69
C SER A 208 -5.35 -7.74 42.71
N PHE A 209 -4.11 -7.67 42.25
CA PHE A 209 -3.31 -6.46 42.10
C PHE A 209 -3.21 -6.09 40.62
N SER A 210 -3.57 -4.86 40.28
CA SER A 210 -3.47 -4.29 38.94
C SER A 210 -2.36 -3.25 38.91
N LEU A 211 -1.40 -3.40 38.01
CA LEU A 211 -0.28 -2.49 37.83
C LEU A 211 -0.25 -1.99 36.38
N VAL A 212 -0.27 -0.67 36.20
CA VAL A 212 0.03 -0.03 34.91
C VAL A 212 1.47 0.48 34.93
N CYS A 213 2.28 -0.01 33.99
CA CYS A 213 3.69 0.34 33.89
C CYS A 213 4.14 0.60 32.45
N LEU A 214 5.13 1.49 32.31
CA LEU A 214 5.85 1.78 31.08
C LEU A 214 7.15 0.97 31.04
N VAL A 215 7.29 0.07 30.07
CA VAL A 215 8.47 -0.81 29.94
C VAL A 215 9.03 -0.80 28.53
N GLU A 216 10.33 -1.09 28.37
CA GLU A 216 10.88 -1.31 27.04
C GLU A 216 10.36 -2.62 26.43
N PRO A 217 10.11 -2.67 25.10
CA PRO A 217 9.60 -3.88 24.43
C PRO A 217 10.47 -5.13 24.59
N GLY A 218 11.78 -4.99 24.83
CA GLY A 218 12.69 -6.13 25.02
C GLY A 218 12.40 -6.94 26.29
N ILE A 219 11.77 -6.31 27.27
CA ILE A 219 11.56 -6.82 28.63
C ILE A 219 10.21 -7.56 28.73
N PHE A 220 9.31 -7.32 27.77
CA PHE A 220 8.00 -7.95 27.68
C PHE A 220 8.03 -9.47 27.87
N ARG A 221 9.01 -10.15 27.26
CA ARG A 221 9.14 -11.61 27.34
C ARG A 221 9.43 -12.09 28.76
N SER A 222 10.30 -11.38 29.49
CA SER A 222 10.64 -11.69 30.87
C SER A 222 9.47 -11.46 31.81
N VAL A 223 8.75 -10.34 31.66
CA VAL A 223 7.55 -10.02 32.45
C VAL A 223 6.44 -11.05 32.20
N HIS A 224 6.21 -11.42 30.95
CA HIS A 224 5.22 -12.44 30.59
C HIS A 224 5.56 -13.81 31.17
N SER A 225 6.83 -14.25 31.09
CA SER A 225 7.29 -15.51 31.67
C SER A 225 7.16 -15.53 33.19
N PHE A 226 7.46 -14.40 33.84
CA PHE A 226 7.29 -14.24 35.28
C PHE A 226 5.82 -14.38 35.68
N ILE A 227 4.91 -13.68 35.00
CA ILE A 227 3.47 -13.77 35.29
C ILE A 227 2.99 -15.22 35.14
N GLN A 228 3.36 -15.91 34.06
CA GLN A 228 2.94 -17.31 33.87
C GLN A 228 3.46 -18.25 34.96
N THR A 229 4.68 -18.04 35.45
CA THR A 229 5.33 -18.92 36.43
C THR A 229 4.84 -18.62 37.85
N SER A 230 4.89 -17.35 38.26
CA SER A 230 4.58 -16.91 39.62
C SER A 230 3.09 -16.93 39.91
N SER A 231 2.24 -16.69 38.91
CA SER A 231 0.78 -16.69 39.10
C SER A 231 0.13 -18.05 38.82
N GLY A 232 0.87 -19.10 38.44
CA GLY A 232 0.32 -20.40 38.06
C GLY A 232 -0.75 -20.34 36.96
N GLY A 233 -0.70 -19.33 36.07
CA GLY A 233 -1.70 -19.09 35.02
C GLY A 233 -2.92 -18.22 35.39
N SER A 234 -3.07 -17.74 36.63
CA SER A 234 -4.15 -16.81 37.01
C SER A 234 -3.89 -15.33 36.69
N GLY A 235 -2.67 -14.97 36.31
CA GLY A 235 -2.27 -13.61 35.98
C GLY A 235 -2.57 -13.28 34.52
N ARG A 236 -3.05 -12.06 34.29
CA ARG A 236 -3.42 -11.56 32.96
C ARG A 236 -2.55 -10.36 32.61
N LEU A 237 -1.94 -10.39 31.44
CA LEU A 237 -1.17 -9.29 30.88
C LEU A 237 -1.97 -8.68 29.73
N GLU A 238 -2.21 -7.38 29.80
CA GLU A 238 -2.86 -6.59 28.75
C GLU A 238 -1.89 -5.51 28.25
N VAL A 239 -1.76 -5.38 26.94
CA VAL A 239 -0.99 -4.29 26.33
C VAL A 239 -1.95 -3.14 26.09
N LEU A 240 -1.80 -2.04 26.81
CA LEU A 240 -2.64 -0.85 26.64
C LEU A 240 -2.17 -0.03 25.43
N ALA A 241 -0.86 0.16 25.27
CA ALA A 241 -0.28 0.87 24.14
C ALA A 241 1.06 0.26 23.71
N LEU A 242 1.26 0.09 22.39
CA LEU A 242 2.52 -0.41 21.82
C LEU A 242 3.64 0.65 21.82
N ALA A 243 3.25 1.92 21.77
CA ALA A 243 4.15 3.06 21.92
C ALA A 243 3.44 4.08 22.81
N ALA A 244 3.98 4.31 24.00
CA ALA A 244 3.49 5.33 24.91
C ALA A 244 3.97 6.70 24.43
N THR A 245 3.25 7.26 23.45
CA THR A 245 3.35 8.67 23.10
C THR A 245 2.29 9.44 23.88
N VAL A 246 2.62 10.64 24.34
CA VAL A 246 1.59 11.56 24.82
C VAL A 246 0.76 11.95 23.61
N GLU A 247 -0.44 11.39 23.48
CA GLU A 247 -1.43 11.85 22.52
C GLU A 247 -1.77 13.29 22.90
N VAL A 248 -1.29 14.25 22.11
CA VAL A 248 -1.71 15.64 22.24
C VAL A 248 -2.87 15.82 21.29
N ASP A 249 -4.05 16.05 21.86
CA ASP A 249 -5.24 16.45 21.13
C ASP A 249 -4.88 17.58 20.14
N PRO A 250 -5.20 17.42 18.84
CA PRO A 250 -4.81 18.39 17.81
C PRO A 250 -5.48 19.76 17.95
N ASP A 251 -6.48 19.92 18.83
CA ASP A 251 -7.21 21.18 19.05
C ASP A 251 -6.50 22.19 19.97
N ALA A 252 -5.45 21.80 20.70
CA ALA A 252 -4.75 22.72 21.61
C ALA A 252 -3.65 23.56 20.94
N ALA A 253 -3.28 23.28 19.68
CA ALA A 253 -2.12 23.89 19.03
C ALA A 253 -2.37 25.27 18.39
N VAL A 254 -3.61 25.75 18.31
CA VAL A 254 -3.92 27.04 17.66
C VAL A 254 -3.81 28.24 18.62
N ALA A 255 -3.75 28.02 19.93
CA ALA A 255 -3.69 29.10 20.92
C ALA A 255 -2.26 29.57 21.29
N GLY A 256 -1.21 28.87 20.84
CA GLY A 256 0.18 29.11 21.28
C GLY A 256 1.02 30.05 20.41
N ALA A 257 0.47 30.63 19.33
CA ALA A 257 1.25 31.43 18.36
C ALA A 257 1.01 32.95 18.42
N ALA A 258 0.26 33.46 19.40
CA ALA A 258 -0.12 34.88 19.47
C ALA A 258 0.34 35.64 20.73
N ALA A 259 1.24 35.07 21.55
CA ALA A 259 1.80 35.77 22.71
C ALA A 259 3.20 36.31 22.40
N GLY A 260 3.25 37.42 21.67
CA GLY A 260 4.50 38.09 21.31
C GLY A 260 4.30 39.49 20.73
N MET A 261 3.73 40.41 21.51
CA MET A 261 4.03 41.85 21.47
C MET A 261 3.18 42.60 22.51
N GLU A 262 3.84 43.15 23.53
CA GLU A 262 3.26 44.17 24.42
C GLU A 262 3.28 45.54 23.74
N GLY A 263 2.23 46.35 23.94
CA GLY A 263 2.30 47.80 23.72
C GLY A 263 0.99 48.53 23.44
N LEU A 264 0.47 49.19 24.49
CA LEU A 264 -0.33 50.44 24.49
C LEU A 264 -1.86 50.40 24.22
N GLY A 265 -2.63 50.75 25.26
CA GLY A 265 -3.52 51.92 25.20
C GLY A 265 -5.05 51.72 25.12
N LEU A 266 -5.70 51.81 26.30
CA LEU A 266 -6.99 52.47 26.60
C LEU A 266 -8.31 51.96 25.97
N GLY A 267 -9.25 51.55 26.84
CA GLY A 267 -10.60 52.12 26.87
C GLY A 267 -11.83 51.19 26.68
N SER A 268 -12.52 50.94 27.79
CA SER A 268 -14.00 50.85 27.97
C SER A 268 -14.79 49.55 27.65
N SER A 269 -15.28 48.97 28.76
CA SER A 269 -16.68 48.57 29.07
C SER A 269 -17.43 47.53 28.22
N ALA A 270 -17.79 46.38 28.83
CA ALA A 270 -19.14 46.06 29.34
C ALA A 270 -19.56 44.58 29.19
N VAL A 271 -19.88 43.98 30.35
CA VAL A 271 -21.06 43.11 30.67
C VAL A 271 -21.21 41.74 30.00
N GLY A 272 -21.42 40.69 30.82
CA GLY A 272 -22.07 39.46 30.37
C GLY A 272 -21.94 38.23 31.28
N SER A 273 -22.43 38.30 32.52
CA SER A 273 -22.48 37.22 33.52
C SER A 273 -23.24 35.96 33.06
N ARG A 274 -22.73 34.75 33.37
CA ARG A 274 -23.46 33.71 34.16
C ARG A 274 -22.63 32.44 34.36
N ALA A 275 -22.55 32.01 35.62
CA ALA A 275 -22.21 30.65 36.05
C ALA A 275 -23.44 30.06 36.80
N PRO A 276 -23.38 28.86 37.41
CA PRO A 276 -23.99 27.63 36.92
C PRO A 276 -25.14 27.14 37.82
N GLN A 277 -25.88 26.12 37.38
CA GLN A 277 -26.81 25.38 38.25
C GLN A 277 -26.72 23.87 38.04
N HIS A 278 -27.18 23.16 39.07
CA HIS A 278 -26.69 21.90 39.62
C HIS A 278 -27.81 20.83 39.63
N HIS A 279 -27.42 19.57 39.85
CA HIS A 279 -28.17 18.45 40.46
C HIS A 279 -29.06 17.51 39.62
N GLY A 280 -28.82 16.20 39.81
CA GLY A 280 -29.79 15.11 39.66
C GLY A 280 -29.18 13.71 39.55
N LEU A 281 -29.13 12.96 40.67
CA LEU A 281 -28.84 11.50 40.77
C LEU A 281 -29.90 10.67 39.97
N GLN A 282 -29.78 9.39 39.59
CA GLN A 282 -29.44 8.19 40.37
C GLN A 282 -29.38 6.93 39.46
N ALA A 283 -28.92 5.82 40.05
CA ALA A 283 -28.42 4.54 39.51
C ALA A 283 -29.40 3.52 38.88
N ALA A 284 -28.83 2.54 38.16
CA ALA A 284 -28.84 1.09 38.46
C ALA A 284 -29.10 0.15 37.25
N ALA A 285 -28.24 -0.87 37.13
CA ALA A 285 -28.25 -2.00 36.19
C ALA A 285 -29.27 -3.11 36.66
N PRO A 286 -29.35 -4.37 36.13
CA PRO A 286 -28.28 -5.19 35.55
C PRO A 286 -28.63 -6.10 34.33
N ALA A 287 -27.56 -6.66 33.76
CA ALA A 287 -27.53 -7.73 32.78
C ALA A 287 -27.73 -9.13 33.43
N GLY A 288 -28.26 -10.07 32.63
CA GLY A 288 -28.35 -11.50 32.96
C GLY A 288 -27.42 -12.36 32.08
N LEU A 289 -26.70 -13.27 32.73
CA LEU A 289 -25.84 -14.31 32.15
C LEU A 289 -26.64 -15.57 31.75
N SER A 290 -26.14 -16.33 30.76
CA SER A 290 -25.74 -17.76 30.93
C SER A 290 -25.09 -18.27 29.62
N THR A 291 -23.85 -18.80 29.55
CA THR A 291 -23.14 -20.02 30.02
C THR A 291 -23.15 -21.24 29.08
N THR A 292 -21.92 -21.73 28.82
CA THR A 292 -21.39 -23.11 28.60
C THR A 292 -21.40 -23.85 27.24
N SER A 293 -20.16 -24.17 26.81
CA SER A 293 -19.56 -25.44 26.29
C SER A 293 -20.08 -26.05 24.98
N GLY A 294 -19.31 -26.64 24.06
CA GLY A 294 -17.89 -27.03 23.96
C GLY A 294 -17.75 -28.25 23.02
N PHE A 295 -16.74 -28.27 22.12
CA PHE A 295 -16.20 -29.40 21.29
C PHE A 295 -17.19 -30.07 20.28
N VAL A 296 -16.85 -30.50 19.04
CA VAL A 296 -15.79 -31.40 18.50
C VAL A 296 -15.62 -31.16 16.97
N ALA A 297 -14.46 -31.54 16.42
CA ALA A 297 -14.06 -31.54 15.00
C ALA A 297 -14.85 -32.47 14.05
N ALA A 298 -14.91 -32.14 12.75
CA ALA A 298 -14.98 -33.09 11.62
C ALA A 298 -14.68 -32.39 10.27
N ALA A 299 -14.12 -33.16 9.33
CA ALA A 299 -13.50 -32.74 8.07
C ALA A 299 -14.37 -33.04 6.82
N ALA A 300 -14.20 -32.20 5.77
CA ALA A 300 -14.32 -32.44 4.31
C ALA A 300 -15.71 -32.92 3.76
N PRO A 301 -16.05 -32.81 2.43
CA PRO A 301 -15.14 -32.82 1.28
C PRO A 301 -15.50 -31.95 0.04
N ALA A 302 -14.64 -32.13 -0.97
CA ALA A 302 -14.53 -31.50 -2.28
C ALA A 302 -15.68 -31.81 -3.28
N ALA A 303 -15.82 -30.94 -4.29
CA ALA A 303 -16.59 -31.22 -5.50
C ALA A 303 -15.83 -30.75 -6.76
N ALA A 304 -15.61 -31.71 -7.66
CA ALA A 304 -15.27 -31.60 -9.08
C ALA A 304 -15.80 -32.90 -9.74
N PRO A 305 -15.82 -33.08 -11.08
CA PRO A 305 -16.13 -32.18 -12.20
C PRO A 305 -17.11 -32.84 -13.23
N ALA A 306 -17.54 -32.12 -14.29
CA ALA A 306 -17.83 -32.59 -15.69
C ALA A 306 -18.94 -31.75 -16.38
N PRO A 307 -19.10 -31.74 -17.73
CA PRO A 307 -18.21 -32.14 -18.83
C PRO A 307 -18.02 -31.05 -19.93
N ARG A 308 -17.11 -31.35 -20.88
CA ARG A 308 -16.86 -30.62 -22.14
C ARG A 308 -18.07 -30.62 -23.09
N ALA A 309 -18.31 -29.50 -23.77
CA ALA A 309 -18.81 -29.45 -25.15
C ALA A 309 -18.27 -28.20 -25.87
N ALA A 310 -17.63 -28.41 -27.02
CA ALA A 310 -17.34 -27.39 -28.03
C ALA A 310 -18.41 -27.48 -29.15
N PRO A 311 -18.37 -26.67 -30.21
CA PRO A 311 -18.25 -25.21 -30.33
C PRO A 311 -19.49 -24.63 -31.06
N ARG A 312 -19.71 -23.30 -31.05
CA ARG A 312 -20.24 -22.50 -32.18
C ARG A 312 -20.56 -21.05 -31.75
N GLY A 313 -20.22 -20.11 -32.63
CA GLY A 313 -20.41 -18.68 -32.44
C GLY A 313 -21.84 -18.20 -32.68
N GLY A 314 -22.01 -16.88 -32.57
CA GLY A 314 -23.24 -16.16 -32.92
C GLY A 314 -23.67 -15.20 -31.80
N ALA A 315 -23.81 -13.93 -32.16
CA ALA A 315 -24.09 -12.79 -31.29
C ALA A 315 -25.51 -12.78 -30.67
N ALA A 316 -25.65 -12.06 -29.55
CA ALA A 316 -26.73 -11.10 -29.19
C ALA A 316 -27.26 -11.21 -27.74
N GLY A 317 -27.36 -10.05 -27.06
CA GLY A 317 -28.46 -9.75 -26.14
C GLY A 317 -28.24 -9.91 -24.62
N GLY A 318 -27.38 -9.10 -24.00
CA GLY A 318 -27.42 -8.87 -22.55
C GLY A 318 -28.33 -7.68 -22.21
N GLY A 319 -29.40 -7.91 -21.43
CA GLY A 319 -30.41 -6.90 -21.11
C GLY A 319 -29.85 -5.71 -20.32
N ALA A 320 -29.74 -4.55 -20.99
CA ALA A 320 -29.48 -3.27 -20.35
C ALA A 320 -30.80 -2.51 -20.22
N THR A 321 -31.11 -2.03 -19.01
CA THR A 321 -32.33 -1.24 -18.76
C THR A 321 -32.05 0.21 -19.13
N VAL A 322 -32.85 0.79 -20.03
CA VAL A 322 -32.71 2.20 -20.43
C VAL A 322 -33.17 3.09 -19.27
N VAL A 323 -32.24 3.89 -18.73
CA VAL A 323 -32.50 4.83 -17.63
C VAL A 323 -32.99 6.17 -18.18
N TRP A 324 -32.48 6.57 -19.34
CA TRP A 324 -32.93 7.78 -20.03
C TRP A 324 -33.03 7.52 -21.54
N PRO A 325 -34.20 7.77 -22.15
CA PRO A 325 -34.40 7.55 -23.59
C PRO A 325 -33.60 8.57 -24.41
N ARG A 326 -33.31 8.23 -25.66
CA ARG A 326 -32.52 9.06 -26.57
C ARG A 326 -33.05 10.49 -26.65
N GLY A 327 -32.24 11.45 -26.24
CA GLY A 327 -32.55 12.88 -26.34
C GLY A 327 -31.30 13.75 -26.46
N PRO A 328 -31.47 15.08 -26.61
CA PRO A 328 -30.36 16.02 -26.70
C PRO A 328 -29.60 16.11 -25.38
N VAL A 329 -28.29 16.33 -25.45
CA VAL A 329 -27.41 16.41 -24.28
C VAL A 329 -27.84 17.50 -23.29
N ALA A 330 -28.47 18.58 -23.78
CA ALA A 330 -28.99 19.68 -22.97
C ALA A 330 -30.17 19.29 -22.04
N GLU A 331 -30.94 18.26 -22.38
CA GLU A 331 -32.14 17.83 -21.64
C GLU A 331 -31.86 16.76 -20.57
N LEU A 332 -30.59 16.50 -20.25
CA LEU A 332 -30.22 15.55 -19.20
C LEU A 332 -30.73 16.01 -17.82
N PRO A 333 -31.36 15.12 -17.00
CA PRO A 333 -31.81 15.44 -15.65
C PRO A 333 -30.71 15.97 -14.73
N GLU A 334 -31.08 16.78 -13.72
CA GLU A 334 -30.14 17.42 -12.77
C GLU A 334 -29.31 16.41 -11.97
N GLU A 335 -29.84 15.20 -11.73
CA GLU A 335 -29.13 14.07 -11.11
C GLU A 335 -27.86 13.65 -11.87
N HIS A 336 -27.71 14.05 -13.14
CA HIS A 336 -26.55 13.78 -13.98
C HIS A 336 -25.87 15.07 -14.49
N ALA A 337 -25.98 16.18 -13.75
CA ALA A 337 -25.40 17.47 -14.12
C ALA A 337 -23.89 17.43 -14.42
N SER A 338 -23.12 16.63 -13.69
CA SER A 338 -21.68 16.42 -13.93
C SER A 338 -21.37 15.76 -15.28
N ARG A 339 -22.30 14.95 -15.80
CA ARG A 339 -22.19 14.35 -17.13
C ARG A 339 -22.59 15.35 -18.21
N ARG A 340 -23.62 16.15 -17.97
CA ARG A 340 -24.09 17.21 -18.88
C ARG A 340 -22.98 18.23 -19.18
N GLU A 341 -22.24 18.68 -18.17
CA GLU A 341 -21.11 19.61 -18.34
C GLU A 341 -20.02 19.01 -19.25
N ARG A 342 -19.69 17.72 -19.07
CA ARG A 342 -18.71 17.02 -19.90
C ARG A 342 -19.17 16.82 -21.34
N PHE A 343 -20.48 16.64 -21.54
CA PHE A 343 -21.04 16.37 -22.86
C PHE A 343 -21.33 17.65 -23.65
N ALA A 344 -21.43 18.81 -22.98
CA ALA A 344 -21.58 20.11 -23.62
C ALA A 344 -20.44 20.44 -24.60
N GLU A 345 -19.24 19.87 -24.41
CA GLU A 345 -18.13 19.96 -25.37
C GLU A 345 -18.50 19.42 -26.76
N LEU A 346 -19.37 18.41 -26.85
CA LEU A 346 -19.79 17.84 -28.14
C LEU A 346 -20.70 18.79 -28.92
N ASP A 347 -21.66 19.42 -28.23
CA ASP A 347 -22.57 20.39 -28.83
C ASP A 347 -21.83 21.66 -29.28
N GLY A 348 -20.77 22.06 -28.56
CA GLY A 348 -19.90 23.16 -28.97
C GLY A 348 -19.06 22.88 -30.24
N LEU A 349 -18.76 21.60 -30.52
CA LEU A 349 -17.99 21.20 -31.70
C LEU A 349 -18.88 20.97 -32.92
N GLN A 350 -20.04 20.33 -32.73
CA GLN A 350 -21.01 20.05 -33.78
C GLN A 350 -22.39 19.93 -33.12
N PRO A 351 -23.38 20.77 -33.45
CA PRO A 351 -24.70 20.66 -32.83
C PRO A 351 -25.46 19.41 -33.32
N GLY A 352 -26.31 18.85 -32.45
CA GLY A 352 -27.22 17.76 -32.80
C GLY A 352 -26.83 16.37 -32.30
N TRP A 353 -25.95 16.26 -31.31
CA TRP A 353 -25.65 14.99 -30.68
C TRP A 353 -26.79 14.56 -29.76
N THR A 354 -27.09 13.27 -29.78
CA THR A 354 -28.08 12.67 -28.87
C THR A 354 -27.42 11.59 -28.02
N VAL A 355 -27.85 11.48 -26.77
CA VAL A 355 -27.29 10.53 -25.79
C VAL A 355 -28.39 9.63 -25.27
N GLU A 356 -28.03 8.40 -24.91
CA GLU A 356 -28.93 7.44 -24.26
C GLU A 356 -28.19 6.86 -23.05
N LEU A 357 -28.84 6.86 -21.88
CA LEU A 357 -28.25 6.33 -20.66
C LEU A 357 -28.81 4.94 -20.38
N ARG A 358 -27.92 3.96 -20.27
CA ARG A 358 -28.27 2.55 -20.05
C ARG A 358 -27.66 2.08 -18.74
N SER A 359 -28.47 1.48 -17.88
CA SER A 359 -27.98 0.79 -16.68
C SER A 359 -27.60 -0.63 -17.04
N ARG A 360 -26.38 -1.02 -16.66
CA ARG A 360 -25.94 -2.42 -16.68
C ARG A 360 -26.31 -3.01 -15.31
N GLY A 361 -27.08 -4.10 -15.31
CA GLY A 361 -27.72 -4.68 -14.12
C GLY A 361 -26.83 -4.88 -12.88
N GLU A 362 -27.51 -5.04 -11.72
CA GLU A 362 -27.07 -5.19 -10.31
C GLU A 362 -25.97 -4.27 -9.74
N GLY A 363 -25.10 -3.68 -10.55
CA GLY A 363 -23.98 -2.84 -10.10
C GLY A 363 -24.24 -1.33 -10.13
N GLY A 364 -25.47 -0.88 -10.42
CA GLY A 364 -25.83 0.55 -10.46
C GLY A 364 -25.03 1.41 -11.45
N THR A 365 -24.26 0.79 -12.34
CA THR A 365 -23.36 1.50 -13.26
C THR A 365 -24.14 1.95 -14.50
N ILE A 366 -24.17 3.26 -14.72
CA ILE A 366 -24.86 3.89 -15.86
C ILE A 366 -23.84 4.19 -16.96
N ASP A 367 -23.99 3.51 -18.09
CA ASP A 367 -23.23 3.74 -19.32
C ASP A 367 -23.94 4.77 -20.21
N ALA A 368 -23.18 5.68 -20.81
CA ALA A 368 -23.69 6.66 -21.78
C ALA A 368 -23.32 6.24 -23.21
N VAL A 369 -24.32 6.08 -24.06
CA VAL A 369 -24.16 5.78 -25.48
C VAL A 369 -24.49 7.02 -26.30
N PHE A 370 -23.55 7.44 -27.15
CA PHE A 370 -23.69 8.63 -27.99
C PHE A 370 -24.10 8.27 -29.40
N PHE A 371 -24.92 9.12 -30.00
CA PHE A 371 -25.37 9.03 -31.38
C PHE A 371 -25.01 10.30 -32.13
N SER A 372 -24.48 10.13 -33.34
CA SER A 372 -24.13 11.24 -34.22
C SER A 372 -25.39 12.00 -34.68
N PRO A 373 -25.24 13.23 -35.22
CA PRO A 373 -26.35 13.98 -35.82
C PRO A 373 -27.05 13.24 -36.98
N ALA A 374 -26.35 12.29 -37.63
CA ALA A 374 -26.90 11.40 -38.67
C ALA A 374 -27.68 10.20 -38.09
N GLY A 375 -27.69 10.03 -36.77
CA GLY A 375 -28.40 8.96 -36.05
C GLY A 375 -27.62 7.65 -35.88
N GLU A 376 -26.33 7.63 -36.21
CA GLU A 376 -25.48 6.44 -36.03
C GLU A 376 -24.99 6.30 -34.59
N SER A 377 -24.97 5.07 -34.05
CA SER A 377 -24.46 4.81 -32.70
C SER A 377 -22.93 4.81 -32.67
N VAL A 378 -22.34 5.74 -31.93
CA VAL A 378 -20.88 5.93 -31.81
C VAL A 378 -20.31 5.24 -30.55
N GLY A 379 -21.19 4.82 -29.64
CA GLY A 379 -20.80 4.13 -28.41
C GLY A 379 -20.29 5.12 -27.36
N ALA A 380 -19.06 4.96 -26.90
CA ALA A 380 -18.50 5.76 -25.81
C ALA A 380 -18.16 7.21 -26.20
N PHE A 381 -18.15 8.11 -25.21
CA PHE A 381 -17.84 9.54 -25.36
C PHE A 381 -16.54 9.84 -26.10
N ALA A 382 -15.48 9.05 -25.87
CA ALA A 382 -14.19 9.26 -26.51
C ALA A 382 -14.25 9.10 -28.05
N ASN A 383 -15.12 8.23 -28.56
CA ASN A 383 -15.32 8.04 -29.99
C ASN A 383 -16.15 9.19 -30.57
N ALA A 384 -17.21 9.61 -29.87
CA ALA A 384 -18.04 10.76 -30.25
C ALA A 384 -17.20 12.04 -30.38
N ARG A 385 -16.32 12.31 -29.40
CA ARG A 385 -15.44 13.49 -29.42
C ARG A 385 -14.47 13.49 -30.59
N ARG A 386 -13.89 12.34 -30.94
CA ARG A 386 -13.00 12.23 -32.12
C ARG A 386 -13.75 12.51 -33.42
N GLN A 387 -14.98 12.01 -33.56
CA GLN A 387 -15.80 12.27 -34.74
C GLN A 387 -16.23 13.73 -34.82
N ALA A 388 -16.67 14.35 -33.71
CA ALA A 388 -17.03 15.75 -33.67
C ALA A 388 -15.85 16.68 -34.02
N LEU A 389 -14.64 16.38 -33.50
CA LEU A 389 -13.41 17.12 -33.84
C LEU A 389 -13.02 16.97 -35.32
N LYS A 390 -13.25 15.78 -35.90
CA LYS A 390 -12.97 15.54 -37.32
C LYS A 390 -13.94 16.33 -38.20
N ALA A 391 -15.24 16.27 -37.90
CA ALA A 391 -16.28 17.00 -38.60
C ALA A 391 -16.09 18.53 -38.49
N SER A 392 -15.74 19.04 -37.29
CA SER A 392 -15.44 20.46 -37.08
C SER A 392 -14.23 20.93 -37.91
N LYS A 393 -13.17 20.12 -38.00
CA LYS A 393 -12.01 20.42 -38.87
C LYS A 393 -12.35 20.38 -40.36
N GLU A 394 -13.17 19.43 -40.79
CA GLU A 394 -13.63 19.33 -42.17
C GLU A 394 -14.53 20.53 -42.54
N ALA A 395 -15.40 20.98 -41.62
CA ALA A 395 -16.24 22.16 -41.79
C ALA A 395 -15.46 23.49 -41.76
N ALA A 396 -14.32 23.55 -41.05
CA ALA A 396 -13.44 24.72 -41.05
C ALA A 396 -12.51 24.79 -42.28
N ALA A 397 -12.35 23.68 -43.01
CA ALA A 397 -11.52 23.59 -44.20
C ALA A 397 -12.32 23.76 -45.51
N ALA A 398 -13.64 23.63 -45.45
CA ALA A 398 -14.59 23.97 -46.51
C ALA A 398 -15.03 25.44 -46.38
#